data_AF-M1EJD5-F1
#
_entry.id   AF-M1EJD5-F1
#
_cell.length_a   1.000
_cell.length_b   1.000
_cell.length_c   1.000
_cell.angle_alpha   90.00
_cell.angle_beta   90.00
_cell.angle_gamma   90.00
#
_symmetry.space_group_name_H-M   'P 1'
#
loop_
_entity.id
_entity.type
_entity.pdbx_description
1 polymer ?
#
loop_
_entity_poly.entity_id
_entity_poly.type
_entity_poly.pdbx_seq_one_letter_code
_entity_poly.pdbx_strand_id
1 'polypeptide(L)'
;ECHYSIKKGAAFLGLGTDSVRVVKTDERGKMIPEDLERQISLAEAEGIVPFLVSATSGTTVLGAFDPLEAIADVCQRHGLWLHVDAAWGGSVLLSQTHRHLLDGIQRADSVAWNPHKLLTAGLQCSALLLRDTSNLLRRCHGSQASYLFQQDKFYDVALDTGDKVVQCGRRVDCLKLWLMWKAQGGQGLERRVDQAFALAWYLVE
;
A
#
# COMPACT_ATOMS: atom_id res chain seq x y z
N GLU A 1 8.95 12.13 1.63
CA GLU A 1 9.11 11.44 2.93
C GLU A 1 8.30 10.16 2.90
N CYS A 2 8.82 9.01 3.33
CA CYS A 2 8.05 7.75 3.40
C CYS A 2 8.03 7.22 4.84
N HIS A 3 7.06 6.37 5.17
CA HIS A 3 6.97 5.82 6.51
C HIS A 3 8.20 4.94 6.84
N TYR A 4 8.71 5.05 8.06
CA TYR A 4 9.93 4.36 8.50
C TYR A 4 9.83 2.82 8.45
N SER A 5 8.64 2.26 8.22
CA SER A 5 8.42 0.83 8.03
C SER A 5 9.19 0.25 6.85
N ILE A 6 9.51 1.03 5.80
CA ILE A 6 10.30 0.51 4.68
C ILE A 6 11.70 0.12 5.15
N LYS A 7 12.39 0.99 5.89
CA LYS A 7 13.71 0.69 6.47
C LYS A 7 13.65 -0.45 7.48
N LYS A 8 12.63 -0.46 8.35
CA LYS A 8 12.44 -1.57 9.30
C LYS A 8 12.17 -2.90 8.60
N GLY A 9 11.36 -2.88 7.54
CA GLY A 9 11.05 -4.04 6.72
C GLY A 9 12.28 -4.60 6.02
N ALA A 10 13.09 -3.74 5.39
CA ALA A 10 14.36 -4.14 4.77
C ALA A 10 15.31 -4.80 5.79
N ALA A 11 15.47 -4.21 6.98
CA ALA A 11 16.26 -4.81 8.05
C ALA A 11 15.70 -6.17 8.49
N PHE A 12 14.40 -6.27 8.69
CA PHE A 12 13.73 -7.50 9.14
C PHE A 12 13.78 -8.63 8.11
N LEU A 13 13.72 -8.30 6.82
CA LEU A 13 13.79 -9.25 5.71
C LEU A 13 15.24 -9.64 5.33
N GLY A 14 16.24 -9.17 6.08
CA GLY A 14 17.65 -9.51 5.84
C GLY A 14 18.30 -8.77 4.67
N LEU A 15 17.63 -7.75 4.10
CA LEU A 15 18.19 -6.91 3.02
C LEU A 15 19.17 -5.86 3.55
N GLY A 16 19.06 -5.51 4.84
CA GLY A 16 19.83 -4.43 5.46
C GLY A 16 19.27 -3.05 5.13
N THR A 17 19.44 -2.06 6.02
CA THR A 17 18.91 -0.70 5.79
C THR A 17 19.57 0.03 4.62
N ASP A 18 20.80 -0.34 4.29
CA ASP A 18 21.60 0.27 3.23
C ASP A 18 21.09 -0.10 1.83
N SER A 19 20.28 -1.17 1.73
CA SER A 19 19.55 -1.51 0.51
C SER A 19 18.47 -0.49 0.16
N VAL A 20 18.02 0.33 1.11
CA VAL A 20 16.95 1.31 0.92
C VAL A 20 17.53 2.63 0.39
N ARG A 21 17.49 2.81 -0.93
CA ARG A 21 17.83 4.08 -1.58
C ARG A 21 16.73 5.11 -1.34
N VAL A 22 17.09 6.23 -0.72
CA VAL A 22 16.17 7.34 -0.45
C VAL A 22 16.21 8.31 -1.61
N VAL A 23 15.07 8.48 -2.28
CA VAL A 23 14.90 9.44 -3.38
C VAL A 23 14.60 10.83 -2.82
N LYS A 24 15.10 11.86 -3.49
CA LYS A 24 14.80 13.26 -3.17
C LYS A 24 13.33 13.60 -3.33
N THR A 25 12.90 14.66 -2.64
CA THR A 25 11.56 15.23 -2.75
C THR A 25 11.59 16.69 -3.16
N ASP A 26 10.53 17.14 -3.82
CA ASP A 26 10.27 18.56 -4.13
C ASP A 26 9.91 19.36 -2.87
N GLU A 27 9.72 20.68 -2.99
CA GLU A 27 9.33 21.53 -1.85
C GLU A 27 7.96 21.19 -1.24
N ARG A 28 7.13 20.40 -1.93
CA ARG A 28 5.83 19.91 -1.47
C ARG A 28 5.92 18.52 -0.85
N GLY A 29 7.13 17.97 -0.70
CA GLY A 29 7.38 16.67 -0.09
C GLY A 29 7.10 15.47 -0.99
N LYS A 30 6.89 15.68 -2.30
CA LYS A 30 6.62 14.62 -3.29
C LYS A 30 7.93 14.09 -3.86
N MET A 31 8.02 12.78 -4.10
CA MET A 31 9.16 12.16 -4.78
C MET A 31 9.42 12.80 -6.15
N ILE A 32 10.69 13.05 -6.47
CA ILE A 32 11.15 13.57 -7.77
C ILE A 32 11.46 12.37 -8.69
N PRO A 33 10.66 12.10 -9.75
CA PRO A 33 10.86 10.93 -10.62
C PRO A 33 12.23 10.90 -11.32
N GLU A 34 12.79 12.06 -11.65
CA GLU A 34 14.11 12.17 -12.25
C GLU A 34 15.22 11.72 -11.30
N ASP A 35 15.06 11.98 -9.99
CA ASP A 35 16.00 11.49 -8.98
C ASP A 35 15.81 9.99 -8.72
N LEU A 36 14.59 9.46 -8.85
CA LEU A 36 14.32 8.02 -8.80
C LEU A 36 15.06 7.29 -9.92
N GLU A 37 14.91 7.75 -11.17
CA GLU A 37 15.63 7.21 -12.35
C GLU A 37 17.14 7.23 -12.10
N ARG A 38 17.67 8.36 -11.62
CA ARG A 38 19.10 8.50 -11.28
C ARG A 38 19.55 7.51 -10.20
N GLN A 39 18.74 7.28 -9.16
CA GLN A 39 19.06 6.32 -8.09
C GLN A 39 19.07 4.88 -8.58
N ILE A 40 18.17 4.52 -9.49
CA ILE A 40 18.13 3.21 -10.14
C ILE A 40 19.43 2.99 -10.94
N SER A 41 19.78 3.92 -11.84
CA SER A 41 20.99 3.79 -12.65
C SER A 41 22.28 3.73 -11.82
N LEU A 42 22.34 4.46 -10.70
CA LEU A 42 23.49 4.39 -9.79
C LEU A 42 23.58 3.03 -9.09
N ALA A 43 22.45 2.49 -8.62
CA ALA A 43 22.44 1.15 -8.00
C ALA A 43 22.90 0.08 -9.01
N GLU A 44 22.43 0.14 -10.26
CA GLU A 44 22.87 -0.78 -11.32
C GLU A 44 24.36 -0.63 -11.63
N ALA A 45 24.88 0.59 -11.69
CA ALA A 45 26.31 0.85 -11.91
C ALA A 45 27.18 0.32 -10.75
N GLU A 46 26.63 0.24 -9.54
CA GLU A 46 27.26 -0.38 -8.37
C GLU A 46 27.12 -1.92 -8.35
N GLY A 47 26.47 -2.52 -9.35
CA GLY A 47 26.20 -3.96 -9.43
C GLY A 47 25.06 -4.43 -8.52
N ILE A 48 24.25 -3.51 -7.99
CA ILE A 48 23.07 -3.80 -7.17
C ILE A 48 21.88 -3.98 -8.12
N VAL A 49 20.97 -4.89 -7.78
CA VAL A 49 19.76 -5.17 -8.57
C VAL A 49 18.57 -4.45 -7.93
N PRO A 50 18.07 -3.34 -8.52
CA PRO A 50 16.83 -2.73 -8.08
C PRO A 50 15.67 -3.67 -8.40
N PHE A 51 14.70 -3.79 -7.49
CA PHE A 51 13.55 -4.68 -7.71
C PHE A 51 12.21 -4.11 -7.24
N LEU A 52 12.21 -3.07 -6.41
CA LEU A 52 10.99 -2.47 -5.85
C LEU A 52 11.13 -0.97 -5.67
N VAL A 53 10.07 -0.25 -6.03
CA VAL A 53 9.87 1.16 -5.69
C VAL A 53 8.66 1.27 -4.77
N SER A 54 8.80 2.00 -3.67
CA SER A 54 7.71 2.30 -2.75
C SER A 54 7.32 3.77 -2.88
N ALA A 55 6.27 4.06 -3.63
CA ALA A 55 5.64 5.38 -3.68
C ALA A 55 4.70 5.55 -2.48
N THR A 56 4.47 6.80 -2.05
CA THR A 56 3.60 7.13 -0.92
C THR A 56 2.44 8.00 -1.37
N SER A 57 1.21 7.55 -1.08
CA SER A 57 -0.02 8.32 -1.27
C SER A 57 -0.54 8.79 0.08
N GLY A 58 -0.19 10.02 0.45
CA GLY A 58 -0.46 10.60 1.76
C GLY A 58 0.68 10.30 2.74
N THR A 59 1.75 11.10 2.71
CA THR A 59 2.85 11.03 3.67
C THR A 59 2.35 11.32 5.09
N THR A 60 3.06 10.83 6.11
CA THR A 60 2.57 10.88 7.49
C THR A 60 2.56 12.29 8.07
N VAL A 61 3.58 13.11 7.76
CA VAL A 61 3.72 14.47 8.31
C VAL A 61 3.01 15.50 7.43
N LEU A 62 3.39 15.58 6.15
CA LEU A 62 2.88 16.62 5.24
C LEU A 62 1.56 16.25 4.54
N GLY A 63 1.17 14.97 4.52
CA GLY A 63 0.04 14.51 3.71
C GLY A 63 0.29 14.59 2.20
N ALA A 64 1.56 14.58 1.76
CA ALA A 64 1.93 14.70 0.36
C ALA A 64 1.60 13.42 -0.44
N PHE A 65 1.35 13.58 -1.74
CA PHE A 65 1.05 12.48 -2.67
C PHE A 65 2.10 12.45 -3.77
N ASP A 66 2.83 11.33 -3.86
CA ASP A 66 3.82 11.11 -4.91
C ASP A 66 3.16 11.01 -6.30
N PRO A 67 3.85 11.45 -7.37
CA PRO A 67 3.29 11.44 -8.73
C PRO A 67 3.30 10.01 -9.33
N LEU A 68 2.25 9.23 -9.03
CA LEU A 68 2.23 7.78 -9.30
C LEU A 68 2.35 7.43 -10.79
N GLU A 69 1.74 8.19 -11.71
CA GLU A 69 1.87 7.93 -13.15
C GLU A 69 3.34 8.02 -13.62
N ALA A 70 4.05 9.08 -13.22
CA ALA A 70 5.45 9.27 -13.58
C ALA A 70 6.37 8.21 -12.93
N ILE A 71 6.10 7.83 -11.68
CA ILE A 71 6.83 6.75 -11.01
C ILE A 71 6.55 5.41 -11.68
N ALA A 72 5.30 5.13 -12.06
CA ALA A 72 4.93 3.91 -12.77
C ALA A 72 5.61 3.81 -14.15
N ASP A 73 5.79 4.93 -14.86
CA ASP A 73 6.57 4.97 -16.09
C ASP A 73 8.03 4.57 -15.86
N VAL A 74 8.65 5.05 -14.77
CA VAL A 74 10.01 4.64 -14.36
C VAL A 74 10.04 3.15 -14.06
N CYS A 75 9.15 2.66 -13.18
CA CYS A 75 9.08 1.25 -12.82
C CYS A 75 8.90 0.34 -14.04
N GLN A 76 8.07 0.74 -15.00
CA GLN A 76 7.81 -0.04 -16.21
C GLN A 76 9.04 -0.11 -17.14
N ARG A 77 9.81 0.98 -17.28
CA ARG A 77 11.06 0.97 -18.08
C ARG A 77 12.09 -0.01 -17.53
N HIS A 78 12.15 -0.14 -16.21
CA HIS A 78 13.15 -0.94 -15.49
C HIS A 78 12.63 -2.30 -15.01
N GLY A 79 11.36 -2.64 -15.26
CA GLY A 79 10.76 -3.89 -14.80
C GLY A 79 10.68 -4.03 -13.28
N LEU A 80 10.49 -2.92 -12.55
CA LEU A 80 10.47 -2.89 -11.08
C LEU A 80 9.06 -3.07 -10.53
N TRP A 81 8.96 -3.72 -9.37
CA TRP A 81 7.71 -3.81 -8.62
C TRP A 81 7.31 -2.42 -8.09
N LEU A 82 6.11 -1.95 -8.42
CA LEU A 82 5.56 -0.72 -7.85
C LEU A 82 4.65 -1.04 -6.66
N HIS A 83 5.12 -0.69 -5.46
CA HIS A 83 4.29 -0.64 -4.27
C HIS A 83 3.82 0.79 -4.01
N VAL A 84 2.53 0.96 -3.72
CA VAL A 84 1.99 2.23 -3.21
C VAL A 84 1.60 2.07 -1.75
N ASP A 85 2.32 2.75 -0.87
CA ASP A 85 1.90 2.96 0.51
C ASP A 85 0.80 4.03 0.54
N ALA A 86 -0.45 3.56 0.48
CA ALA A 86 -1.64 4.37 0.65
C ALA A 86 -2.28 4.13 2.03
N ALA A 87 -1.48 3.78 3.05
CA ALA A 87 -2.00 3.49 4.38
C ALA A 87 -2.81 4.66 4.93
N TRP A 88 -2.34 5.91 4.70
CA TRP A 88 -3.07 7.12 5.06
C TRP A 88 -4.00 7.60 3.94
N GLY A 89 -3.46 7.90 2.75
CA GLY A 89 -4.23 8.52 1.68
C GLY A 89 -5.14 7.60 0.89
N GLY A 90 -5.07 6.27 1.07
CA GLY A 90 -5.86 5.31 0.27
C GLY A 90 -7.37 5.47 0.45
N SER A 91 -7.82 5.95 1.61
CA SER A 91 -9.23 6.23 1.87
C SER A 91 -9.78 7.39 1.04
N VAL A 92 -8.92 8.23 0.47
CA VAL A 92 -9.30 9.34 -0.42
C VAL A 92 -9.89 8.83 -1.74
N LEU A 93 -9.62 7.58 -2.12
CA LEU A 93 -10.22 6.94 -3.30
C LEU A 93 -11.76 6.87 -3.25
N LEU A 94 -12.36 6.99 -2.06
CA LEU A 94 -13.81 7.02 -1.89
C LEU A 94 -14.44 8.36 -2.28
N SER A 95 -13.65 9.43 -2.39
CA SER A 95 -14.11 10.75 -2.80
C SER A 95 -13.98 10.94 -4.30
N GLN A 96 -15.07 11.20 -5.02
CA GLN A 96 -15.00 11.57 -6.43
C GLN A 96 -14.23 12.89 -6.65
N THR A 97 -14.30 13.80 -5.69
CA THR A 97 -13.62 15.10 -5.74
C THR A 97 -12.11 14.95 -5.61
N HIS A 98 -11.63 14.10 -4.69
CA HIS A 98 -10.22 14.04 -4.30
C HIS A 98 -9.46 12.80 -4.77
N ARG A 99 -10.14 11.76 -5.32
CA ARG A 99 -9.49 10.52 -5.79
C ARG A 99 -8.38 10.74 -6.80
N HIS A 100 -8.39 11.85 -7.53
CA HIS A 100 -7.36 12.23 -8.50
C HIS A 100 -5.96 12.37 -7.87
N LEU A 101 -5.87 12.58 -6.55
CA LEU A 101 -4.60 12.60 -5.82
C LEU A 101 -3.84 11.26 -5.89
N LEU A 102 -4.52 10.17 -6.27
CA LEU A 102 -3.97 8.83 -6.44
C LEU A 102 -4.02 8.36 -7.90
N ASP A 103 -4.17 9.26 -8.87
CA ASP A 103 -4.13 8.89 -10.29
C ASP A 103 -2.82 8.15 -10.61
N GLY A 104 -2.93 6.96 -11.19
CA GLY A 104 -1.82 6.03 -11.44
C GLY A 104 -1.76 4.85 -10.47
N ILE A 105 -2.51 4.86 -9.37
CA ILE A 105 -2.50 3.75 -8.40
C ILE A 105 -2.93 2.41 -9.01
N GLN A 106 -3.79 2.44 -10.02
CA GLN A 106 -4.20 1.27 -10.80
C GLN A 106 -3.05 0.64 -11.60
N ARG A 107 -1.87 1.28 -11.67
CA ARG A 107 -0.62 0.77 -12.27
C ARG A 107 0.30 0.12 -11.23
N ALA A 108 -0.01 0.19 -9.94
CA ALA A 108 0.73 -0.49 -8.89
C ALA A 108 0.54 -2.02 -8.93
N ASP A 109 1.57 -2.75 -8.51
CA ASP A 109 1.52 -4.19 -8.31
C ASP A 109 0.93 -4.53 -6.94
N SER A 110 1.22 -3.70 -5.93
CA SER A 110 0.62 -3.78 -4.59
C SER A 110 0.28 -2.43 -3.98
N VAL A 111 -0.74 -2.43 -3.13
CA VAL A 111 -1.19 -1.24 -2.38
C VAL A 111 -1.38 -1.59 -0.91
N ALA A 112 -0.79 -0.82 -0.01
CA ALA A 112 -1.14 -0.85 1.41
C ALA A 112 -2.25 0.18 1.69
N TRP A 113 -3.29 -0.20 2.44
CA TRP A 113 -4.38 0.71 2.82
C TRP A 113 -4.86 0.43 4.24
N ASN A 114 -5.03 1.49 5.06
CA ASN A 114 -5.49 1.35 6.44
C ASN A 114 -6.84 2.05 6.68
N PRO A 115 -7.96 1.34 6.50
CA PRO A 115 -9.29 1.85 6.88
C PRO A 115 -9.40 2.30 8.35
N HIS A 116 -8.55 1.80 9.25
CA HIS A 116 -8.53 2.27 10.64
C HIS A 116 -8.07 3.72 10.82
N LYS A 117 -7.48 4.34 9.79
CA LYS A 117 -7.05 5.74 9.82
C LYS A 117 -8.21 6.66 9.42
N LEU A 118 -8.21 7.23 8.21
CA LEU A 118 -9.20 8.25 7.79
C LEU A 118 -10.67 7.77 7.87
N LEU A 119 -10.92 6.47 7.67
CA LEU A 119 -12.30 5.93 7.79
C LEU A 119 -12.69 5.54 9.21
N THR A 120 -11.79 5.62 10.19
CA THR A 120 -12.08 5.35 11.61
C THR A 120 -12.60 3.93 11.89
N ALA A 121 -12.24 2.93 11.08
CA ALA A 121 -12.71 1.55 11.25
C ALA A 121 -12.23 0.85 12.55
N GLY A 122 -11.37 1.48 13.34
CA GLY A 122 -10.85 0.97 14.62
C GLY A 122 -9.59 0.10 14.49
N LEU A 123 -8.62 0.30 15.39
CA LEU A 123 -7.33 -0.39 15.35
C LEU A 123 -7.46 -1.91 15.62
N GLN A 124 -6.76 -2.79 14.90
CA GLN A 124 -6.11 -2.58 13.60
C GLN A 124 -7.09 -2.90 12.46
N CYS A 125 -7.02 -2.20 11.34
CA CYS A 125 -7.71 -2.56 10.10
C CYS A 125 -6.85 -2.10 8.93
N SER A 126 -6.06 -3.02 8.38
CA SER A 126 -5.07 -2.76 7.34
C SER A 126 -5.13 -3.87 6.30
N ALA A 127 -5.03 -3.50 5.04
CA ALA A 127 -5.10 -4.40 3.91
C ALA A 127 -3.87 -4.20 3.01
N LEU A 128 -3.32 -5.31 2.53
CA LEU A 128 -2.44 -5.36 1.38
C LEU A 128 -3.26 -5.86 0.20
N LEU A 129 -3.35 -5.06 -0.85
CA LEU A 129 -4.02 -5.39 -2.10
C LEU A 129 -2.95 -5.69 -3.15
N LEU A 130 -3.24 -6.65 -4.02
CA LEU A 130 -2.35 -7.06 -5.11
C LEU A 130 -3.13 -7.06 -6.41
N ARG A 131 -2.46 -6.70 -7.51
CA ARG A 131 -2.96 -6.93 -8.87
C ARG A 131 -2.98 -8.43 -9.22
N ASP A 132 -2.10 -9.21 -8.59
CA ASP A 132 -1.87 -10.61 -8.89
C ASP A 132 -3.14 -11.47 -8.88
N THR A 133 -3.24 -12.35 -9.88
CA THR A 133 -4.26 -13.40 -9.99
C THR A 133 -3.66 -14.82 -10.01
N SER A 134 -2.34 -14.96 -9.80
CA SER A 134 -1.59 -16.21 -9.90
C SER A 134 -1.38 -16.93 -8.55
N ASN A 135 -2.11 -16.53 -7.51
CA ASN A 135 -1.93 -16.99 -6.13
C ASN A 135 -0.52 -16.70 -5.57
N LEU A 136 0.08 -15.56 -5.93
CA LEU A 136 1.42 -15.15 -5.50
C LEU A 136 1.59 -15.21 -3.99
N LEU A 137 0.65 -14.68 -3.20
CA LEU A 137 0.73 -14.74 -1.73
C LEU A 137 0.78 -16.17 -1.21
N ARG A 138 0.01 -17.09 -1.82
CA ARG A 138 0.01 -18.49 -1.41
C ARG A 138 1.33 -19.17 -1.74
N ARG A 139 1.87 -18.91 -2.94
CA ARG A 139 3.18 -19.45 -3.35
C ARG A 139 4.34 -18.86 -2.54
N CYS A 140 4.20 -17.62 -2.09
CA CYS A 140 5.22 -16.91 -1.33
C CYS A 140 5.25 -17.29 0.16
N HIS A 141 4.08 -17.47 0.78
CA HIS A 141 3.99 -17.68 2.24
C HIS A 141 3.55 -19.09 2.66
N GLY A 142 3.05 -19.90 1.73
CA GLY A 142 2.46 -21.20 2.05
C GLY A 142 3.50 -22.23 2.50
N SER A 143 3.23 -22.88 3.63
CA SER A 143 4.05 -23.98 4.16
C SER A 143 3.39 -25.35 3.99
N GLN A 144 2.15 -25.41 3.48
CA GLN A 144 1.38 -26.64 3.29
C GLN A 144 1.28 -27.51 4.55
N ALA A 145 1.07 -26.88 5.71
CA ALA A 145 0.96 -27.57 6.99
C ALA A 145 -0.25 -28.54 7.00
N SER A 146 0.02 -29.83 7.10
CA SER A 146 -0.96 -30.92 6.96
C SER A 146 -2.10 -30.89 8.00
N TYR A 147 -1.88 -30.28 9.16
CA TYR A 147 -2.87 -30.22 10.24
C TYR A 147 -3.86 -29.04 10.12
N LEU A 148 -3.60 -28.05 9.25
CA LEU A 148 -4.46 -26.88 9.05
C LEU A 148 -5.10 -26.84 7.65
N PHE A 149 -4.35 -27.24 6.63
CA PHE A 149 -4.75 -27.11 5.23
C PHE A 149 -5.00 -28.48 4.59
N GLN A 150 -5.83 -29.29 5.24
CA GLN A 150 -6.34 -30.53 4.64
C GLN A 150 -7.04 -30.22 3.31
N GLN A 151 -6.73 -30.98 2.26
CA GLN A 151 -7.31 -30.77 0.93
C GLN A 151 -8.60 -31.58 0.73
N ASP A 152 -8.89 -32.52 1.61
CA ASP A 152 -10.04 -33.44 1.59
C ASP A 152 -11.22 -32.96 2.45
N LYS A 153 -11.33 -31.64 2.67
CA LYS A 153 -12.47 -31.06 3.40
C LYS A 153 -13.75 -31.15 2.56
N PHE A 154 -14.90 -31.15 3.24
CA PHE A 154 -16.23 -31.22 2.64
C PHE A 154 -16.73 -29.91 2.00
N TYR A 155 -15.84 -28.93 1.81
CA TYR A 155 -16.13 -27.62 1.21
C TYR A 155 -14.96 -27.18 0.32
N ASP A 156 -15.15 -26.11 -0.45
CA ASP A 156 -14.09 -25.55 -1.30
C ASP A 156 -12.95 -24.92 -0.48
N VAL A 157 -11.84 -25.65 -0.38
CA VAL A 157 -10.64 -25.22 0.36
C VAL A 157 -9.91 -24.04 -0.28
N ALA A 158 -10.27 -23.62 -1.50
CA ALA A 158 -9.74 -22.39 -2.09
C ALA A 158 -10.12 -21.12 -1.30
N LEU A 159 -11.16 -21.21 -0.46
CA LEU A 159 -11.59 -20.16 0.45
C LEU A 159 -10.70 -20.04 1.71
N ASP A 160 -9.92 -21.07 2.03
CA ASP A 160 -8.98 -21.03 3.15
C ASP A 160 -7.81 -20.08 2.83
N THR A 161 -7.60 -19.08 3.68
CA THR A 161 -6.61 -18.01 3.41
C THR A 161 -5.31 -18.12 4.20
N GLY A 162 -5.16 -19.15 5.04
CA GLY A 162 -4.03 -19.23 5.97
C GLY A 162 -2.66 -19.36 5.27
N ASP A 163 -2.56 -20.10 4.16
CA ASP A 163 -1.32 -20.18 3.36
C ASP A 163 -0.95 -18.86 2.65
N LYS A 164 -1.82 -17.82 2.68
CA LYS A 164 -1.52 -16.52 2.06
C LYS A 164 -0.77 -15.57 3.01
N VAL A 165 -0.59 -15.95 4.27
CA VAL A 165 -0.07 -15.06 5.32
C VAL A 165 1.08 -15.71 6.10
N VAL A 166 1.98 -14.89 6.61
CA VAL A 166 3.06 -15.33 7.53
C VAL A 166 2.56 -15.57 8.96
N GLN A 167 1.35 -15.11 9.29
CA GLN A 167 0.70 -15.37 10.57
C GLN A 167 0.00 -16.74 10.56
N CYS A 168 -0.10 -17.41 11.71
CA CYS A 168 -0.95 -18.59 11.85
C CYS A 168 -2.38 -18.18 12.24
N GLY A 169 -2.63 -17.92 13.53
CA GLY A 169 -3.87 -17.31 13.99
C GLY A 169 -3.96 -15.84 13.56
N ARG A 170 -5.14 -15.41 13.07
CA ARG A 170 -5.35 -14.04 12.59
C ARG A 170 -6.71 -13.50 13.03
N ARG A 171 -6.73 -12.24 13.47
CA ARG A 171 -7.93 -11.55 13.99
C ARG A 171 -8.94 -11.28 12.86
N VAL A 172 -10.22 -11.31 13.21
CA VAL A 172 -11.31 -10.86 12.33
C VAL A 172 -11.39 -9.33 12.35
N ASP A 173 -10.66 -8.67 11.44
CA ASP A 173 -10.68 -7.21 11.31
C ASP A 173 -11.65 -6.70 10.22
N CYS A 174 -12.19 -7.59 9.39
CA CYS A 174 -13.10 -7.20 8.31
C CYS A 174 -14.50 -6.81 8.80
N LEU A 175 -15.01 -7.40 9.89
CA LEU A 175 -16.39 -7.22 10.33
C LEU A 175 -16.71 -5.77 10.70
N LYS A 176 -15.83 -5.11 11.45
CA LYS A 176 -16.00 -3.69 11.85
C LYS A 176 -16.04 -2.74 10.65
N LEU A 177 -15.16 -2.97 9.66
CA LEU A 177 -15.15 -2.21 8.41
C LEU A 177 -16.43 -2.49 7.61
N TRP A 178 -16.77 -3.76 7.42
CA TRP A 178 -17.96 -4.17 6.66
C TRP A 178 -19.24 -3.59 7.27
N LEU A 179 -19.39 -3.64 8.58
CA LEU A 179 -20.58 -3.12 9.28
C LEU A 179 -20.68 -1.61 9.15
N MET A 180 -19.57 -0.89 9.34
CA MET A 180 -19.51 0.56 9.11
C MET A 180 -19.88 0.91 7.66
N TRP A 181 -19.34 0.17 6.69
CA TRP A 181 -19.63 0.40 5.28
C TRP A 181 -21.09 0.12 4.95
N LYS A 182 -21.69 -0.94 5.50
CA LYS A 182 -23.13 -1.22 5.34
C LYS A 182 -24.00 -0.12 5.93
N ALA A 183 -23.62 0.45 7.08
CA ALA A 183 -24.38 1.51 7.73
C ALA A 183 -24.27 2.86 7.01
N GLN A 184 -23.07 3.22 6.52
CA GLN A 184 -22.82 4.53 5.90
C GLN A 184 -23.05 4.52 4.38
N GLY A 185 -22.88 3.37 3.72
CA GLY A 185 -22.78 3.27 2.27
C GLY A 185 -21.53 3.97 1.71
N GLY A 186 -21.30 3.84 0.40
CA GLY A 186 -20.20 4.56 -0.27
C GLY A 186 -20.35 6.08 -0.13
N GLN A 187 -21.57 6.60 -0.33
CA GLN A 187 -21.89 8.03 -0.23
C GLN A 187 -21.68 8.61 1.18
N GLY A 188 -21.91 7.82 2.24
CA GLY A 188 -21.64 8.27 3.60
C GLY A 188 -20.15 8.35 3.91
N LEU A 189 -19.37 7.39 3.42
CA LEU A 189 -17.91 7.41 3.58
C LEU A 189 -17.26 8.53 2.74
N GLU A 190 -17.71 8.72 1.50
CA GLU A 190 -17.31 9.83 0.62
C GLU A 190 -17.52 11.18 1.31
N ARG A 191 -18.74 11.45 1.81
CA ARG A 191 -19.05 12.72 2.51
C ARG A 191 -18.13 12.99 3.70
N ARG A 192 -17.74 11.95 4.46
CA ARG A 192 -16.80 12.10 5.59
C ARG A 192 -15.40 12.49 5.13
N VAL A 193 -14.92 11.90 4.03
CA VAL A 193 -13.63 12.27 3.42
C VAL A 193 -13.69 13.73 2.98
N ASP A 194 -14.69 14.11 2.19
CA ASP A 194 -14.83 15.47 1.67
C ASP A 194 -14.94 16.52 2.78
N GLN A 195 -15.71 16.22 3.84
CA GLN A 195 -15.82 17.09 5.00
C GLN A 195 -14.49 17.28 5.72
N ALA A 196 -13.65 16.23 5.82
CA ALA A 196 -12.33 16.35 6.44
C ALA A 196 -11.41 17.27 5.61
N PHE A 197 -11.45 17.18 4.28
CA PHE A 197 -10.73 18.12 3.40
C PHE A 197 -11.24 19.56 3.57
N ALA A 198 -12.55 19.77 3.61
CA ALA A 198 -13.14 21.10 3.77
C ALA A 198 -12.72 21.75 5.11
N LEU A 199 -12.73 20.98 6.21
CA LEU A 199 -12.29 21.46 7.52
C LEU A 199 -10.79 21.75 7.57
N ALA A 200 -9.98 20.96 6.86
CA ALA A 200 -8.55 21.23 6.74
C ALA A 200 -8.28 22.53 5.98
N TRP A 201 -9.02 22.79 4.89
CA TRP A 201 -8.94 24.06 4.16
C TRP A 201 -9.37 25.25 5.01
N TYR A 202 -10.49 25.11 5.74
CA TYR A 202 -10.95 26.15 6.68
C TYR A 202 -9.92 26.50 7.76
N LEU A 203 -9.11 25.53 8.21
CA LEU A 203 -8.05 25.80 9.20
C LEU A 203 -6.87 26.59 8.61
N VAL A 204 -6.64 26.49 7.30
CA VAL A 204 -5.55 27.18 6.60
C VAL A 204 -5.92 28.63 6.29
N GLU A 205 -7.20 28.90 6.02
CA GLU A 205 -7.75 30.25 5.83
C GLU A 205 -7.80 31.06 7.13
#